data_AF-A0A327JSS1-F1
#
_entry.id   AF-A0A327JSS1-F1
#
_cell.length_a   1.000
_cell.length_b   1.000
_cell.length_c   1.000
_cell.angle_alpha   90.00
_cell.angle_beta   90.00
_cell.angle_gamma   90.00
#
_symmetry.space_group_name_H-M   'P 1'
#
loop_
_entity.id
_entity.type
_entity.pdbx_description
1 polymer ?
#
loop_
_entity_poly.entity_id
_entity_poly.type
_entity_poly.pdbx_seq_one_letter_code
_entity_poly.pdbx_strand_id
1 'polypeptide(L)' 'MLFSLAGLVGALVGLGVGWLDWRMLSGILRARHVQKSMAMPKDEAGRAEKRLNGILAVIFVLCFVGIPLVGYWTGVAIAG' A
#
# COMPACT_ATOMS: atom_id res chain seq x y z
N MET A 1 -12.74 -15.93 -22.74
CA MET A 1 -11.60 -15.10 -22.32
C MET A 1 -10.86 -15.86 -21.23
N LEU A 2 -9.85 -16.66 -21.58
CA LEU A 2 -8.97 -17.24 -20.56
C LEU A 2 -8.05 -16.12 -20.08
N PHE A 3 -7.97 -15.93 -18.77
CA PHE A 3 -7.00 -15.01 -18.18
C PHE A 3 -5.59 -15.33 -18.70
N SER A 4 -4.87 -14.33 -19.21
CA SER A 4 -3.48 -14.52 -19.62
C SER A 4 -2.65 -14.96 -18.40
N LEU A 5 -2.05 -16.15 -18.49
CA LEU A 5 -1.16 -16.70 -17.47
C LEU A 5 -0.04 -15.72 -17.11
N ALA A 6 0.53 -15.03 -18.10
CA ALA A 6 1.57 -14.04 -17.89
C ALA A 6 1.06 -12.80 -17.14
N GLY A 7 -0.16 -12.36 -17.43
CA GLY A 7 -0.83 -11.31 -16.64
C GLY A 7 -1.03 -11.73 -15.19
N LEU A 8 -1.47 -12.97 -14.95
CA LEU A 8 -1.64 -13.52 -13.60
C LEU A 8 -0.31 -13.57 -12.81
N VAL A 9 0.79 -13.95 -13.46
CA VAL A 9 2.13 -13.93 -12.86
C VAL A 9 2.55 -12.50 -12.52
N GLY A 10 2.36 -11.56 -13.44
CA GLY A 10 2.62 -10.14 -13.20
C GLY A 10 1.79 -9.56 -12.04
N ALA A 11 0.52 -9.96 -11.94
CA ALA A 11 -0.37 -9.57 -10.85
C ALA A 11 0.10 -10.12 -9.49
N LEU A 12 0.54 -11.39 -9.44
CA LEU A 12 1.07 -12.03 -8.24
C LEU A 12 2.36 -11.35 -7.77
N VAL A 13 3.27 -11.05 -8.70
CA VAL A 13 4.51 -10.30 -8.38
C VAL A 13 4.16 -8.90 -7.88
N GLY A 14 3.24 -8.19 -8.54
CA GLY A 14 2.77 -6.89 -8.11
C GLY A 14 2.12 -6.91 -6.72
N LEU A 15 1.36 -7.95 -6.39
CA LEU A 15 0.79 -8.18 -5.06
C LEU A 15 1.89 -8.38 -4.01
N GLY A 16 2.92 -9.18 -4.32
CA GLY A 16 4.05 -9.40 -3.43
C GLY A 16 4.81 -8.11 -3.11
N VAL A 17 5.11 -7.31 -4.14
CA VAL A 17 5.79 -6.01 -3.99
C VAL A 17 4.92 -5.02 -3.23
N GLY A 18 3.64 -4.90 -3.58
CA GLY A 18 2.72 -4.01 -2.88
C GLY A 18 2.52 -4.37 -1.40
N TRP A 19 2.50 -5.67 -1.07
CA TRP A 19 2.48 -6.11 0.32
C TRP A 19 3.73 -5.67 1.09
N LEU A 20 4.91 -5.79 0.48
CA LEU A 20 6.19 -5.37 1.09
C LEU A 20 6.21 -3.85 1.34
N ASP A 21 5.84 -3.06 0.32
CA ASP A 21 5.81 -1.60 0.40
C ASP A 21 4.82 -1.12 1.47
N TRP A 22 3.63 -1.71 1.53
CA TRP A 22 2.65 -1.37 2.57
C TRP A 22 3.20 -1.65 3.97
N ARG A 23 3.87 -2.80 4.17
CA ARG A 23 4.42 -3.17 5.48
C ARG A 23 5.52 -2.22 5.92
N MET A 24 6.38 -1.77 5.00
CA MET A 24 7.41 -0.77 5.28
C MET A 24 6.80 0.61 5.57
N LEU A 25 5.94 1.11 4.68
CA LEU A 25 5.33 2.44 4.81
C LEU A 25 4.48 2.54 6.08
N SER A 26 3.69 1.52 6.39
CA SER A 26 2.84 1.51 7.58
C SER A 26 3.63 1.53 8.88
N GLY A 27 4.75 0.78 8.94
CA GLY A 27 5.68 0.82 10.06
C GLY A 27 6.33 2.19 10.24
N ILE A 28 6.87 2.77 9.16
CA ILE A 28 7.54 4.08 9.21
C ILE A 28 6.57 5.19 9.61
N LEU A 29 5.37 5.20 9.03
CA LEU A 29 4.33 6.19 9.32
C LEU A 29 3.86 6.10 10.78
N ARG A 30 3.67 4.89 11.32
CA ARG A 30 3.34 4.69 12.74
C ARG A 30 4.47 5.13 13.65
N ALA A 31 5.72 4.77 13.35
CA ALA A 31 6.88 5.17 14.15
C ALA A 31 7.04 6.70 14.19
N ARG A 32 6.92 7.37 13.04
CA ARG A 32 6.92 8.83 12.93
C ARG A 32 5.76 9.46 13.69
N HIS A 33 4.57 8.85 13.63
CA HIS A 33 3.40 9.34 14.34
C HIS A 33 3.58 9.26 15.85
N VAL A 34 4.10 8.14 16.38
CA VAL A 34 4.38 7.96 17.81
C VAL A 34 5.40 8.99 18.31
N GLN A 35 6.46 9.25 17.54
CA GLN A 35 7.42 10.32 17.88
C GLN A 35 6.75 11.70 17.93
N LYS A 36 5.86 11.99 16.98
CA LYS A 36 5.18 13.30 16.91
C LYS A 36 4.08 13.44 17.97
N SER A 37 3.38 12.36 18.32
CA SER A 37 2.30 12.38 19.31
C SER A 37 2.79 12.59 20.73
N MET A 38 4.04 12.21 21.04
CA MET A 38 4.66 12.50 22.35
C MET A 38 4.81 13.99 22.64
N ALA A 39 4.90 14.83 21.59
CA ALA A 39 5.01 16.28 21.71
C ALA A 39 3.67 17.02 21.57
N MET A 40 2.56 16.31 21.34
CA MET A 40 1.25 16.91 21.08
C MET A 40 0.34 16.93 22.32
N PRO A 41 -0.50 17.96 22.47
CA PRO A 41 -1.60 17.95 23.43
C PRO A 41 -2.56 16.78 23.16
N LYS A 42 -3.13 16.18 24.21
CA LYS A 42 -3.99 14.98 24.11
C LYS A 42 -5.19 15.17 23.17
N ASP A 43 -5.73 16.38 23.07
CA ASP A 43 -6.87 16.70 22.20
C ASP A 43 -6.51 16.74 20.70
N GLU A 44 -5.24 16.94 20.36
CA GLU A 44 -4.75 16.91 18.98
C GLU A 44 -4.31 15.52 18.53
N ALA A 45 -3.84 14.69 19.48
CA ALA A 45 -3.39 13.33 19.21
C ALA A 45 -4.47 12.47 18.55
N GLY A 46 -5.71 12.50 19.07
CA GLY A 46 -6.81 11.69 18.51
C GLY A 46 -7.23 12.09 17.09
N ARG A 47 -7.11 13.37 16.72
CA ARG A 47 -7.36 13.83 15.33
C ARG A 47 -6.23 13.44 14.39
N ALA A 48 -4.99 13.50 14.87
CA ALA A 48 -3.82 13.12 14.10
C ALA A 48 -3.80 11.60 13.84
N GLU A 49 -4.24 10.78 14.78
CA GLU A 49 -4.36 9.33 14.64
C GLU A 49 -5.42 8.93 13.60
N LYS A 50 -6.60 9.60 13.60
CA LYS A 50 -7.62 9.40 12.56
C LYS A 50 -7.09 9.72 11.16
N ARG A 51 -6.31 10.81 11.02
CA ARG A 51 -5.66 11.17 9.74
C ARG A 51 -4.63 10.12 9.32
N LEU A 52 -3.81 9.63 10.26
CA LEU A 52 -2.84 8.56 10.00
C LEU A 52 -3.55 7.31 9.46
N ASN A 53 -4.63 6.87 10.13
CA ASN A 53 -5.38 5.70 9.70
C ASN A 53 -6.01 5.89 8.32
N GLY A 54 -6.50 7.08 7.99
CA GLY A 54 -6.98 7.40 6.63
C GLY A 54 -5.87 7.29 5.58
N ILE A 55 -4.69 7.84 5.85
CA ILE A 55 -3.53 7.75 4.95
C ILE A 55 -3.09 6.29 4.77
N LEU A 56 -3.01 5.52 5.87
CA LEU A 56 -2.66 4.10 5.82
C LEU A 56 -3.68 3.28 5.01
N ALA A 57 -4.97 3.61 5.09
CA ALA A 57 -6.01 2.97 4.28
C ALA A 57 -5.83 3.27 2.79
N VAL A 58 -5.52 4.52 2.43
CA VAL A 58 -5.24 4.88 1.02
C VAL A 58 -4.00 4.16 0.50
N ILE A 59 -2.91 4.14 1.27
CA ILE A 59 -1.68 3.42 0.90
C ILE A 59 -1.96 1.93 0.72
N PHE A 60 -2.76 1.32 1.61
CA PHE A 60 -3.17 -0.07 1.49
C PHE A 60 -3.90 -0.34 0.18
N VAL A 61 -4.91 0.46 -0.16
CA VAL A 61 -5.66 0.30 -1.41
C VAL A 61 -4.73 0.48 -2.62
N LEU A 62 -3.85 1.48 -2.59
CA LEU A 62 -2.93 1.73 -3.70
C LEU A 62 -1.94 0.57 -3.89
N CYS A 63 -1.42 0.02 -2.79
CA CYS A 63 -0.46 -1.09 -2.84
C CYS A 63 -1.11 -2.43 -3.23
N PHE A 64 -2.33 -2.70 -2.78
CA PHE A 64 -2.99 -4.01 -3.01
C PHE A 64 -3.89 -4.04 -4.23
N VAL A 65 -4.22 -2.88 -4.80
CA VAL A 65 -5.05 -2.78 -6.01
C VAL A 65 -4.27 -2.12 -7.14
N GLY A 66 -3.60 -1.00 -6.89
CA GLY A 66 -2.85 -0.27 -7.92
C GLY A 66 -1.67 -1.06 -8.47
N ILE A 67 -0.74 -1.49 -7.61
CA ILE A 67 0.48 -2.20 -8.03
C ILE A 67 0.17 -3.53 -8.74
N PRO A 68 -0.78 -4.36 -8.27
CA PRO A 68 -1.13 -5.61 -8.96
C PRO A 68 -1.80 -5.41 -10.31
N LEU A 69 -2.62 -4.37 -10.46
CA LEU A 69 -3.22 -4.01 -11.76
C LEU A 69 -2.14 -3.61 -12.77
N VAL A 70 -1.17 -2.79 -12.34
CA VAL A 70 -0.01 -2.42 -13.16
C VAL A 70 0.83 -3.67 -13.50
N GLY A 71 1.06 -4.54 -12.53
CA GLY A 71 1.76 -5.81 -12.73
C GLY A 71 1.06 -6.72 -13.74
N TYR A 72 -0.28 -6.81 -13.68
CA TYR A 72 -1.09 -7.58 -14.63
C TYR A 72 -0.92 -7.03 -16.05
N TRP A 73 -1.10 -5.73 -16.26
CA TRP A 73 -0.93 -5.10 -17.57
C TRP A 73 0.48 -5.24 -18.12
N THR A 74 1.49 -5.11 -17.24
CA THR A 74 2.89 -5.30 -17.62
C THR A 74 3.15 -6.75 -18.04
N GLY A 75 2.62 -7.72 -17.30
CA GLY A 75 2.74 -9.14 -17.64
C GLY A 75 2.06 -9.50 -18.96
N VAL A 76 0.90 -8.93 -19.25
CA VAL A 76 0.21 -9.09 -20.54
C VAL A 76 1.03 -8.44 -21.67
N ALA A 77 1.47 -7.19 -21.48
CA ALA A 77 2.21 -6.44 -22.50
C ALA A 77 3.56 -7.09 -22.87
N ILE A 78 4.23 -7.73 -21.91
CA ILE A 78 5.48 -8.45 -22.16
C ILE A 78 5.24 -9.79 -22.87
N ALA A 79 4.11 -10.46 -22.62
CA ALA A 79 3.83 -11.78 -23.17
C ALA A 79 3.23 -11.78 -24.58
N GLY A 80 2.73 -10.62 -25.04
CA GLY A 80 2.06 -10.47 -26.35
C GLY A 80 0.55 -10.55 -26.24
#